data_AF-A0A258V007-F1
#
_entry.id   AF-A0A258V007-F1
#
_cell.length_a   1.000
_cell.length_b   1.000
_cell.length_c   1.000
_cell.angle_alpha   90.00
_cell.angle_beta   90.00
_cell.angle_gamma   90.00
#
_symmetry.space_group_name_H-M   'P 1'
#
loop_
_entity.id
_entity.type
_entity.pdbx_description
1 polymer ?
#
loop_
_entity_poly.entity_id
_entity_poly.type
_entity_poly.pdbx_seq_one_letter_code
_entity_poly.pdbx_strand_id
1 'polypeptide(L)' 'MSARFGAAAAKLSGHAALLLGWSPDTFWSATPEELATILTSLRAPEGEAVDRRTIDRLMEADRGG' A
#
# COMPACT_ATOMS: atom_id res chain seq x y z
N MET A 1 -10.82 4.76 27.34
CA MET A 1 -9.75 4.44 26.36
C MET A 1 -10.15 3.37 25.34
N SER A 2 -11.06 2.42 25.63
CA SER A 2 -11.44 1.35 24.68
C SER A 2 -12.46 1.72 23.60
N ALA A 3 -13.40 2.64 23.85
CA ALA A 3 -14.45 2.97 22.88
C ALA A 3 -13.90 3.52 21.56
N ARG A 4 -12.84 4.35 21.63
CA ARG A 4 -12.15 4.89 20.45
C ARG A 4 -11.38 3.81 19.69
N PHE A 5 -10.77 2.87 20.41
CA PHE A 5 -10.08 1.73 19.80
C PHE A 5 -11.07 0.83 19.05
N GLY A 6 -12.16 0.40 19.69
CA GLY A 6 -13.16 -0.47 19.07
C GLY A 6 -13.76 0.13 17.81
N ALA A 7 -14.12 1.42 17.83
CA ALA A 7 -14.63 2.11 16.66
C ALA A 7 -13.60 2.21 15.52
N ALA A 8 -12.32 2.41 15.83
CA ALA A 8 -11.25 2.45 14.83
C ALA A 8 -10.97 1.06 14.24
N ALA A 9 -10.90 0.03 15.08
CA ALA A 9 -10.67 -1.36 14.65
C ALA A 9 -11.82 -1.88 13.77
N ALA A 10 -13.08 -1.57 14.11
CA ALA A 10 -14.23 -1.93 13.28
C ALA A 10 -14.18 -1.27 11.89
N LYS A 11 -13.81 0.02 11.81
CA LYS A 11 -13.61 0.70 10.52
C LYS A 11 -12.50 0.05 9.71
N LEU A 12 -11.38 -0.28 10.35
CA LEU A 12 -10.24 -0.89 9.67
C LEU A 12 -10.55 -2.32 9.19
N SER A 13 -11.30 -3.10 9.96
CA SER A 13 -11.83 -4.41 9.55
C SER A 13 -12.68 -4.30 8.28
N GLY A 14 -13.54 -3.29 8.20
CA GLY A 14 -14.31 -3.00 6.98
C GLY A 14 -13.43 -2.67 5.77
N HIS A 15 -12.37 -1.88 5.95
CA HIS A 15 -11.41 -1.63 4.87
C HIS A 15 -10.66 -2.89 4.44
N ALA A 16 -10.25 -3.75 5.39
CA ALA A 16 -9.58 -5.01 5.08
C ALA A 16 -10.49 -5.93 4.22
N ALA A 17 -11.79 -5.97 4.51
CA ALA A 17 -12.75 -6.71 3.67
C ALA A 17 -12.83 -6.14 2.24
N LEU A 18 -12.91 -4.82 2.10
CA LEU A 18 -13.07 -4.17 0.79
C LEU A 18 -11.79 -4.19 -0.07
N LEU A 19 -10.63 -4.00 0.54
CA LEU A 19 -9.35 -3.86 -0.17
C LEU A 19 -8.63 -5.20 -0.35
N LEU A 20 -8.76 -6.11 0.62
CA LEU A 20 -7.97 -7.35 0.68
C LEU A 20 -8.84 -8.61 0.56
N GLY A 21 -10.17 -8.46 0.59
CA GLY A 21 -11.10 -9.61 0.62
C GLY A 21 -11.07 -10.40 1.92
N TRP A 22 -10.54 -9.82 3.00
CA TRP A 22 -10.40 -10.50 4.28
C TRP A 22 -11.73 -10.66 5.00
N SER A 23 -11.91 -11.83 5.63
CA SER A 23 -13.00 -12.04 6.60
C SER A 23 -12.70 -11.29 7.90
N PRO A 24 -13.73 -11.01 8.74
CA PRO A 24 -13.51 -10.45 10.08
C PRO A 24 -12.55 -11.30 10.93
N ASP A 25 -12.63 -12.63 10.85
CA ASP A 25 -11.77 -13.53 11.60
C ASP A 25 -10.30 -13.37 11.22
N THR A 26 -10.01 -13.26 9.92
CA THR A 26 -8.66 -13.01 9.41
C THR A 26 -8.10 -11.70 9.97
N PHE A 27 -8.89 -10.62 9.95
CA PHE A 27 -8.49 -9.33 10.50
C PHE A 27 -8.16 -9.40 11.99
N TRP A 28 -8.97 -10.08 12.80
CA TRP A 28 -8.75 -10.19 14.24
C TRP A 28 -7.60 -11.12 14.62
N SER A 29 -7.27 -12.09 13.76
CA SER A 29 -6.11 -12.97 13.94
C SER A 29 -4.79 -12.32 13.51
N ALA A 30 -4.84 -11.34 12.62
CA ALA A 30 -3.65 -10.69 12.08
C ALA A 30 -3.03 -9.72 13.09
N THR A 31 -1.70 -9.64 13.09
CA THR A 31 -0.97 -8.67 13.91
C THR A 31 -1.04 -7.26 13.29
N PRO A 32 -0.93 -6.20 14.12
CA PRO A 32 -0.84 -4.84 13.61
C PRO A 32 0.33 -4.63 12.63
N GLU A 33 1.47 -5.28 12.86
CA GLU A 33 2.66 -5.20 12.01
C GLU A 33 2.43 -5.83 10.62
N GLU A 34 1.79 -7.00 10.56
CA GLU A 34 1.40 -7.63 9.29
C GLU A 34 0.45 -6.73 8.50
N LEU A 35 -0.56 -6.17 9.17
CA LEU A 35 -1.50 -5.26 8.52
C LEU A 35 -0.80 -4.00 8.02
N ALA A 36 0.09 -3.40 8.82
CA ALA A 36 0.88 -2.23 8.42
C ALA A 36 1.76 -2.52 7.20
N THR A 37 2.35 -3.72 7.14
CA THR A 37 3.19 -4.17 6.01
C THR A 37 2.38 -4.27 4.72
N ILE A 38 1.20 -4.91 4.79
CA ILE A 38 0.29 -5.03 3.63
C ILE A 38 -0.15 -3.65 3.16
N LEU A 39 -0.60 -2.78 4.06
CA LEU A 39 -1.04 -1.43 3.70
C LEU A 39 0.08 -0.57 3.11
N THR A 40 1.31 -0.73 3.59
CA THR A 40 2.48 -0.04 3.02
C THR A 40 2.74 -0.51 1.59
N SER A 41 2.55 -1.81 1.31
CA SER A 41 2.73 -2.36 -0.05
C SER A 41 1.68 -1.87 -1.06
N LEU A 42 0.49 -1.46 -0.60
CA LEU A 42 -0.55 -0.87 -1.46
C LEU A 42 -0.20 0.55 -1.92
N ARG A 43 0.75 1.21 -1.25
CA ARG A 43 1.19 2.54 -1.63
C ARG A 43 2.07 2.44 -2.87
N ALA A 44 1.83 3.30 -3.85
CA ALA A 44 2.76 3.44 -4.96
C ALA A 44 4.16 3.71 -4.40
N PRO A 45 5.22 3.09 -4.95
CA PRO A 45 6.57 3.32 -4.46
C PRO A 45 6.86 4.81 -4.45
N GLU A 46 7.41 5.31 -3.34
CA GLU A 46 7.90 6.68 -3.28
C GLU A 46 9.13 6.79 -4.17
N GLY A 47 8.88 7.23 -5.40
CA GLY A 47 9.88 7.53 -6.40
C GLY A 47 9.22 8.39 -7.45
N GLU A 48 9.92 9.45 -7.87
CA GLU A 48 9.52 10.22 -9.04
C GLU A 48 9.56 9.25 -10.23
N ALA A 49 8.38 8.89 -10.75
CA ALA A 49 8.32 8.06 -11.94
C ALA A 49 9.09 8.77 -13.05
N VAL A 50 10.13 8.13 -13.58
CA VAL A 50 10.92 8.69 -14.67
C VAL A 50 9.97 9.00 -15.83
N ASP A 51 9.88 10.28 -16.19
CA ASP A 51 8.98 10.70 -17.26
C ASP A 51 9.47 10.19 -18.62
N ARG A 52 8.54 10.14 -19.58
CA ARG A 52 8.85 9.61 -20.91
C ARG A 52 9.98 10.38 -21.60
N ARG A 53 10.08 11.69 -21.35
CA ARG A 53 11.14 12.55 -21.91
C ARG A 53 12.52 12.17 -21.39
N THR A 54 12.62 11.82 -20.12
CA THR A 54 13.88 11.38 -19.49
C THR A 54 14.31 10.04 -20.07
N ILE A 55 13.37 9.11 -20.29
CA ILE A 55 13.68 7.84 -20.99
C ILE A 55 14.17 8.10 -22.42
N ASP A 56 13.47 8.93 -23.18
CA ASP A 56 13.84 9.19 -24.58
C ASP A 56 15.24 9.83 -24.68
N ARG A 57 15.62 10.70 -23.73
CA ARG A 57 16.99 11.27 -23.64
C ARG A 57 18.05 10.21 -23.34
N LEU A 58 17.79 9.28 -22.42
CA LEU A 58 18.73 8.21 -22.09
C LEU A 58 18.93 7.27 -23.29
N MET A 59 17.86 6.96 -24.03
CA MET A 59 17.94 6.13 -25.24
C MET A 59 18.74 6.79 -26.36
N GLU A 60 18.63 8.12 -26.51
CA GLU A 60 19.42 8.86 -27.51
C GLU A 60 20.91 8.90 -27.15
N ALA A 61 21.23 9.09 -25.87
CA ALA A 61 22.62 9.09 -25.40
C ALA A 61 23.31 7.72 -25.56
N ASP A 62 22.59 6.62 -25.33
CA ASP A 62 23.12 5.25 -25.50
C ASP A 62 23.40 4.89 -26.96
N ARG A 63 22.60 5.40 -27.91
CA ARG A 63 22.77 5.16 -29.35
C ARG A 63 23.88 5.98 -30.00
N GLY A 64 24.31 7.07 -29.33
CA GLY A 64 25.27 8.04 -29.85
C GLY A 64 26.71 7.87 -29.35
N GLY A 65 27.01 6.81 -28.61
CA GLY A 65 28.36 6.42 -28.15
C GLY A 65 28.92 5.23 -28.92
#